data_AF-A0A6A4ZPU7-F1
#
_entry.id   AF-A0A6A4ZPU7-F1
#
_cell.length_a   1.000
_cell.length_b   1.000
_cell.length_c   1.000
_cell.angle_alpha   90.00
_cell.angle_beta   90.00
_cell.angle_gamma   90.00
#
_symmetry.space_group_name_H-M   'P 1'
#
loop_
_entity.id
_entity.type
_entity.pdbx_description
1 polymer ?
#
loop_
_entity_poly.entity_id
_entity_poly.type
_entity_poly.pdbx_seq_one_letter_code
_entity_poly.pdbx_strand_id
1 'polypeptide(L)'
;MVQSPVIPAGQVLVRVNSTAPGRRVYIGVWRGFAYVLGSLACSCVYLVVLEPAFANDFLVDQLVTQANGTLDVLASTASMDKSYDSSVATTDIYQTYIRRLVLSELTTVEYAVVNLRGLSGHHCMWMATQYCWVDLNQTFEIAHSTARQTRCASRYATNGAVYMETVLRNQDWDDFLRNYGGASGIFTVAIQS
;
A
#
# COMPACT_ATOMS: atom_id res chain seq x y z
N MET A 1 57.63 21.07 -77.65
CA MET A 1 58.01 21.06 -76.22
C MET A 1 56.75 20.80 -75.42
N VAL A 2 56.52 19.55 -75.04
CA VAL A 2 55.42 19.16 -74.15
C VAL A 2 56.06 18.86 -72.80
N GLN A 3 55.63 19.59 -71.78
CA GLN A 3 56.12 19.49 -70.42
C GLN A 3 55.30 18.38 -69.73
N SER A 4 55.93 17.24 -69.46
CA SER A 4 55.31 16.18 -68.66
C SER A 4 55.23 16.63 -67.19
N PRO A 5 54.10 16.41 -66.50
CA PRO A 5 53.96 16.75 -65.09
C PRO A 5 54.74 15.76 -64.22
N VAL A 6 55.59 16.28 -63.34
CA VAL A 6 56.30 15.51 -62.31
C VAL A 6 55.31 15.23 -61.18
N ILE A 7 54.96 13.96 -60.98
CA ILE A 7 54.21 13.47 -59.82
C ILE A 7 55.21 13.31 -58.67
N PRO A 8 55.04 13.97 -57.50
CA PRO A 8 55.86 13.67 -56.34
C PRO A 8 55.44 12.30 -55.78
N ALA A 9 56.23 11.28 -56.10
CA ALA A 9 56.17 9.98 -55.46
C ALA A 9 56.75 10.11 -54.05
N GLY A 10 55.90 9.99 -53.03
CA GLY A 10 56.36 10.04 -51.65
C GLY A 10 55.26 10.06 -50.59
N GLN A 11 54.16 9.33 -50.75
CA GLN A 11 53.36 8.98 -49.59
C GLN A 11 54.11 7.89 -48.82
N VAL A 12 54.78 8.32 -47.74
CA VAL A 12 55.32 7.42 -46.72
C VAL A 12 54.13 6.66 -46.13
N LEU A 13 53.98 5.39 -46.51
CA LEU A 13 53.09 4.46 -45.83
C LEU A 13 53.63 4.27 -44.40
N VAL A 14 53.13 5.08 -43.47
CA VAL A 14 53.33 4.86 -42.03
C VAL A 14 52.61 3.56 -41.70
N ARG A 15 53.38 2.48 -41.59
CA ARG A 15 52.89 1.19 -41.11
C ARG A 15 52.49 1.39 -39.65
N VAL A 16 51.20 1.62 -39.39
CA VAL A 16 50.66 1.56 -38.04
C VAL A 16 50.75 0.10 -37.62
N ASN A 17 51.83 -0.26 -36.93
CA ASN A 17 51.91 -1.53 -36.23
C ASN A 17 50.84 -1.48 -35.14
N SER A 18 49.68 -2.09 -35.41
CA SER A 18 48.67 -2.36 -34.40
C SER A 18 49.23 -3.40 -33.43
N THR A 19 50.01 -2.94 -32.45
CA THR A 19 50.41 -3.76 -31.31
C THR A 19 49.14 -4.19 -30.59
N ALA A 20 48.91 -5.50 -30.50
CA ALA A 20 47.79 -6.03 -29.74
C ALA A 20 47.81 -5.41 -28.32
N PRO A 21 46.68 -4.90 -27.81
CA PRO A 21 46.64 -4.24 -26.51
C PRO A 21 47.27 -5.13 -25.43
N GLY A 22 48.13 -4.58 -24.60
CA GLY A 22 48.72 -5.34 -23.50
C GLY A 22 47.64 -5.82 -22.52
N ARG A 23 47.84 -6.98 -21.89
CA ARG A 23 46.91 -7.60 -20.90
C ARG A 23 46.37 -6.62 -19.84
N ARG A 24 47.13 -5.58 -19.48
CA ARG A 24 46.73 -4.50 -18.55
C ARG A 24 45.60 -3.61 -19.10
N VAL A 25 45.56 -3.35 -20.40
CA VAL A 25 44.50 -2.58 -21.07
C VAL A 25 43.19 -3.36 -21.05
N TYR A 26 43.24 -4.65 -21.37
CA TYR A 26 42.07 -5.52 -21.29
C TYR A 26 41.51 -5.61 -19.86
N ILE A 27 42.38 -5.71 -18.83
CA ILE A 27 41.95 -5.68 -17.43
C ILE A 27 41.24 -4.36 -17.08
N GLY A 28 41.71 -3.22 -17.58
CA GLY A 28 41.06 -1.92 -17.39
C GLY A 28 39.65 -1.86 -18.02
N VAL A 29 39.51 -2.36 -19.25
CA VAL A 29 38.21 -2.41 -19.96
C VAL A 29 37.21 -3.30 -19.22
N TRP A 30 37.63 -4.49 -18.77
CA TRP A 30 36.77 -5.40 -18.01
C TRP A 30 36.32 -4.80 -16.68
N ARG A 31 37.19 -4.04 -15.98
CA ARG A 31 36.82 -3.33 -14.75
C ARG A 31 35.78 -2.25 -15.00
N GLY A 32 35.90 -1.50 -16.10
CA GLY A 32 34.89 -0.51 -16.50
C GLY A 32 33.56 -1.15 -16.84
N PHE A 33 33.57 -2.24 -17.62
CA PHE A 33 32.36 -2.98 -17.98
C PHE A 33 31.66 -3.56 -16.73
N ALA A 34 32.43 -4.13 -15.81
CA ALA A 34 31.92 -4.63 -14.54
C ALA A 34 31.31 -3.51 -13.66
N TYR A 35 31.91 -2.32 -13.64
CA TYR A 35 31.36 -1.17 -12.92
C TYR A 35 30.02 -0.69 -13.49
N VAL A 36 29.91 -0.58 -14.83
CA VAL A 36 28.67 -0.16 -15.49
C VAL A 36 27.58 -1.21 -15.31
N LEU A 37 27.89 -2.50 -15.47
CA LEU A 37 26.92 -3.57 -15.24
C LEU A 37 26.49 -3.65 -13.77
N GLY A 38 27.44 -3.50 -12.84
CA GLY A 38 27.15 -3.50 -11.41
C GLY A 38 26.26 -2.31 -11.00
N SER A 39 26.56 -1.11 -11.50
CA SER A 39 25.74 0.07 -11.22
C SER A 39 24.35 -0.01 -11.85
N LEU A 40 24.23 -0.55 -13.07
CA LEU A 40 22.94 -0.82 -13.71
C LEU A 40 22.12 -1.83 -12.90
N ALA A 41 22.75 -2.94 -12.47
CA ALA A 41 22.10 -3.95 -11.65
C ALA A 41 21.64 -3.38 -10.30
N CYS A 42 22.48 -2.60 -9.61
CA CYS A 42 22.09 -1.91 -8.38
C CYS A 42 20.92 -0.95 -8.61
N SER A 43 20.88 -0.24 -9.75
CA SER A 43 19.78 0.66 -10.09
C SER A 43 18.48 -0.11 -10.33
N CYS A 44 18.53 -1.25 -11.04
CA CYS A 44 17.37 -2.12 -11.24
C CYS A 44 16.85 -2.66 -9.90
N VAL A 45 17.75 -3.13 -9.02
CA VAL A 45 17.38 -3.62 -7.68
C VAL A 45 16.73 -2.51 -6.85
N TYR A 46 17.29 -1.29 -6.91
CA TYR A 46 16.72 -0.13 -6.22
C TYR A 46 15.30 0.18 -6.69
N LEU A 47 15.04 0.18 -8.00
CA LEU A 47 13.71 0.42 -8.55
C LEU A 47 12.70 -0.67 -8.16
N VAL A 48 13.12 -1.93 -8.13
CA VAL A 48 12.26 -3.06 -7.70
C VAL A 48 11.86 -2.93 -6.23
N VAL A 49 12.78 -2.46 -5.38
CA VAL A 49 12.48 -2.22 -3.96
C VAL A 49 11.55 -1.01 -3.79
N LEU A 50 11.68 0.00 -4.65
CA LEU A 50 10.94 1.25 -4.56
C LEU A 50 9.51 1.17 -5.13
N GLU A 51 9.29 0.34 -6.14
CA GLU A 51 8.01 0.18 -6.86
C GLU A 51 6.78 0.13 -5.93
N PRO A 52 6.71 -0.74 -4.89
CA PRO A 52 5.52 -0.83 -4.06
C PRO A 52 5.27 0.43 -3.24
N ALA A 53 6.32 1.09 -2.74
CA ALA A 53 6.18 2.28 -1.91
C ALA A 53 5.71 3.48 -2.74
N PHE A 54 6.31 3.68 -3.92
CA PHE A 54 5.95 4.75 -4.84
C PHE A 54 4.50 4.63 -5.34
N ALA A 55 4.08 3.42 -5.74
CA ALA A 55 2.71 3.17 -6.20
C ALA A 55 1.68 3.47 -5.09
N ASN A 56 1.95 3.05 -3.86
CA ASN A 56 1.07 3.28 -2.72
C ASN A 56 1.00 4.76 -2.32
N ASP A 57 2.14 5.44 -2.28
CA ASP A 57 2.24 6.89 -2.00
C ASP A 57 1.42 7.71 -3.00
N PHE A 58 1.57 7.41 -4.29
CA PHE A 58 0.81 8.04 -5.37
C PHE A 58 -0.70 7.79 -5.25
N LEU A 59 -1.09 6.54 -4.99
CA LEU A 59 -2.50 6.17 -4.77
C LEU A 59 -3.10 6.92 -3.58
N VAL A 60 -2.39 7.00 -2.45
CA VAL A 60 -2.87 7.67 -1.24
C VAL A 60 -3.08 9.16 -1.47
N ASP A 61 -2.14 9.86 -2.10
CA ASP A 61 -2.28 11.28 -2.41
C ASP A 61 -3.51 11.56 -3.29
N GLN A 62 -3.74 10.69 -4.29
CA GLN A 62 -4.89 10.79 -5.18
C GLN A 62 -6.21 10.52 -4.47
N LEU A 63 -6.29 9.45 -3.66
CA LEU A 63 -7.47 9.15 -2.85
C LEU A 63 -7.82 10.30 -1.88
N VAL A 64 -6.82 11.03 -1.39
CA VAL A 64 -7.01 12.17 -0.48
C VAL A 64 -7.45 13.44 -1.21
N THR A 65 -6.88 13.73 -2.38
CA THR A 65 -7.09 15.00 -3.09
C THR A 65 -8.21 14.96 -4.12
N GLN A 66 -8.46 13.80 -4.73
CA GLN A 66 -9.39 13.66 -5.85
C GLN A 66 -10.15 12.33 -5.80
N ALA A 67 -11.31 12.35 -5.14
CA ALA A 67 -12.18 11.17 -5.04
C ALA A 67 -12.82 10.74 -6.38
N ASN A 68 -12.84 11.62 -7.39
CA ASN A 68 -13.42 11.33 -8.70
C ASN A 68 -12.77 12.18 -9.80
N GLY A 69 -12.31 11.57 -10.90
CA GLY A 69 -11.70 12.29 -12.02
C GLY A 69 -10.68 11.47 -12.83
N THR A 70 -10.17 12.06 -13.92
CA THR A 70 -9.04 11.51 -14.68
C THR A 70 -7.73 12.10 -14.18
N LEU A 71 -6.77 11.23 -13.89
CA LEU A 71 -5.45 11.61 -13.44
C LEU A 71 -4.46 11.59 -14.61
N ASP A 72 -3.85 12.74 -14.87
CA ASP A 72 -2.71 12.83 -15.78
C ASP A 72 -1.41 12.57 -14.99
N VAL A 73 -0.87 11.37 -15.12
CA VAL A 73 0.37 10.92 -14.46
C VAL A 73 1.59 11.73 -14.94
N LEU A 74 1.49 12.39 -16.10
CA LEU A 74 2.58 13.20 -16.67
C LEU A 74 2.44 14.68 -16.34
N ALA A 75 1.37 15.09 -15.64
CA ALA A 75 1.22 16.46 -15.21
C ALA A 75 2.34 16.83 -14.23
N SER A 76 2.85 18.05 -14.32
CA SER A 76 3.87 18.56 -13.38
C SER A 76 3.39 18.60 -11.92
N THR A 77 2.08 18.50 -11.71
CA THR A 77 1.44 18.42 -10.39
C THR A 77 1.33 16.98 -9.87
N ALA A 78 1.62 15.98 -10.70
CA ALA A 78 1.60 14.55 -10.34
C ALA A 78 2.96 14.05 -9.83
N SER A 79 3.81 14.96 -9.32
CA SER A 79 5.08 14.64 -8.67
C SER A 79 4.93 14.66 -7.16
N MET A 80 5.41 13.61 -6.49
CA MET A 80 5.46 13.57 -5.03
C MET A 80 6.83 14.00 -4.53
N ASP A 81 6.87 14.96 -3.60
CA ASP A 81 8.10 15.36 -2.92
C ASP A 81 8.35 14.44 -1.73
N LYS A 82 9.15 13.39 -1.95
CA LYS A 82 9.50 12.41 -0.93
C LYS A 82 10.90 11.85 -1.14
N SER A 83 11.70 11.85 -0.06
CA SER A 83 13.00 11.20 -0.06
C SER A 83 12.84 9.70 0.17
N TYR A 84 13.42 8.89 -0.72
CA TYR A 84 13.52 7.43 -0.60
C TYR A 84 14.96 6.99 -0.28
N ASP A 85 15.64 7.77 0.57
CA ASP A 85 17.02 7.49 1.02
C ASP A 85 17.11 6.39 2.09
N SER A 86 15.99 6.08 2.74
CA SER A 86 15.88 5.04 3.75
C SER A 86 15.90 3.64 3.13
N SER A 87 16.53 2.68 3.81
CA SER A 87 16.49 1.26 3.43
C SER A 87 15.09 0.65 3.50
N VAL A 88 14.15 1.35 4.12
CA VAL A 88 12.73 1.03 4.17
C VAL A 88 11.94 2.22 3.65
N ALA A 89 11.26 2.05 2.53
CA ALA A 89 10.31 3.01 2.01
C ALA A 89 8.93 2.75 2.63
N THR A 90 8.40 3.73 3.37
CA THR A 90 7.08 3.66 4.02
C THR A 90 6.13 4.63 3.35
N THR A 91 4.87 4.24 3.17
CA THR A 91 3.83 5.12 2.64
C THR A 91 3.33 6.09 3.71
N ASP A 92 3.28 7.39 3.40
CA ASP A 92 2.78 8.38 4.35
C ASP A 92 1.28 8.55 4.17
N ILE A 93 0.51 8.25 5.22
CA ILE A 93 -0.94 8.48 5.25
C ILE A 93 -1.21 9.60 6.23
N TYR A 94 -1.92 10.64 5.79
CA TYR A 94 -2.39 11.68 6.70
C TYR A 94 -3.24 11.04 7.81
N GLN A 95 -2.77 11.12 9.05
CA GLN A 95 -3.40 10.46 10.19
C GLN A 95 -4.86 10.89 10.41
N THR A 96 -5.23 12.08 9.93
CA THR A 96 -6.59 12.62 9.99
C THR A 96 -7.52 12.12 8.90
N TYR A 97 -6.99 11.56 7.80
CA TYR A 97 -7.78 11.13 6.65
C TYR A 97 -8.75 9.99 7.01
N ILE A 98 -8.25 8.91 7.61
CA ILE A 98 -9.10 7.79 8.04
C ILE A 98 -10.17 8.26 9.04
N ARG A 99 -9.80 9.17 9.94
CA ARG A 99 -10.74 9.74 10.90
C ARG A 99 -11.83 10.57 10.20
N ARG A 100 -11.48 11.36 9.18
CA ARG A 100 -12.44 12.10 8.35
C ARG A 100 -13.36 11.15 7.60
N LEU A 101 -12.83 10.11 6.97
CA LEU A 101 -13.64 9.11 6.28
C LEU A 101 -14.67 8.50 7.24
N VAL A 102 -14.24 7.98 8.38
CA VAL A 102 -15.14 7.28 9.32
C VAL A 102 -16.12 8.22 10.03
N LEU A 103 -15.72 9.47 10.33
CA LEU A 103 -16.55 10.40 11.11
C LEU A 103 -17.36 11.39 10.28
N SER A 104 -17.04 11.58 9.00
CA SER A 104 -17.69 12.58 8.15
C SER A 104 -18.29 11.98 6.89
N GLU A 105 -17.55 11.13 6.17
CA GLU A 105 -17.93 10.69 4.82
C GLU A 105 -18.73 9.37 4.83
N LEU A 106 -18.27 8.37 5.59
CA LEU A 106 -18.79 7.00 5.62
C LEU A 106 -19.76 6.77 6.78
N THR A 107 -20.65 7.73 7.01
CA THR A 107 -21.51 7.79 8.21
C THR A 107 -22.95 7.33 7.97
N THR A 108 -23.33 6.99 6.74
CA THR A 108 -24.71 6.61 6.41
C THR A 108 -25.03 5.18 6.88
N VAL A 109 -26.30 4.95 7.24
CA VAL A 109 -26.77 3.63 7.69
C VAL A 109 -26.72 2.62 6.54
N GLU A 110 -27.04 3.04 5.32
CA GLU A 110 -27.01 2.21 4.13
C GLU A 110 -25.59 1.70 3.85
N TYR A 111 -24.60 2.58 3.96
CA TYR A 111 -23.19 2.21 3.84
C TYR A 111 -22.80 1.19 4.91
N ALA A 112 -23.16 1.45 6.17
CA ALA A 112 -22.86 0.53 7.28
C ALA A 112 -23.51 -0.85 7.07
N VAL A 113 -24.78 -0.93 6.66
CA VAL A 113 -25.50 -2.18 6.44
C VAL A 113 -24.85 -3.02 5.32
N VAL A 114 -24.52 -2.40 4.18
CA VAL A 114 -23.87 -3.09 3.06
C VAL A 114 -22.51 -3.65 3.48
N ASN A 115 -21.70 -2.85 4.19
CA ASN A 115 -20.39 -3.28 4.63
C ASN A 115 -20.44 -4.33 5.74
N LEU A 116 -21.40 -4.25 6.67
CA LEU A 116 -21.60 -5.29 7.68
C LEU A 116 -21.98 -6.64 7.05
N ARG A 117 -22.75 -6.65 5.95
CA ARG A 117 -23.09 -7.88 5.22
C ARG A 117 -21.94 -8.46 4.41
N GLY A 118 -20.98 -7.62 4.02
CA GLY A 118 -19.74 -8.06 3.38
C GLY A 118 -18.62 -8.42 4.37
N LEU A 119 -18.81 -8.11 5.66
CA LEU A 119 -17.84 -8.44 6.70
C LEU A 119 -17.85 -9.95 6.95
N SER A 120 -16.67 -10.56 7.09
CA SER A 120 -16.62 -11.99 7.38
C SER A 120 -17.13 -12.28 8.79
N GLY A 121 -17.73 -13.45 8.95
CA GLY A 121 -18.21 -13.95 10.23
C GLY A 121 -17.12 -13.97 11.29
N HIS A 122 -15.85 -14.19 10.90
CA HIS A 122 -14.69 -14.03 11.80
C HIS A 122 -14.55 -12.59 12.31
N HIS A 123 -14.55 -11.58 11.44
CA HIS A 123 -14.23 -10.21 11.85
C HIS A 123 -15.39 -9.46 12.52
N CYS A 124 -16.63 -9.97 12.41
CA CYS A 124 -17.80 -9.28 12.94
C CYS A 124 -17.77 -9.05 14.45
N MET A 125 -17.13 -9.93 15.23
CA MET A 125 -16.99 -9.77 16.68
C MET A 125 -15.73 -8.99 17.09
N TRP A 126 -14.82 -8.71 16.16
CA TRP A 126 -13.57 -7.95 16.40
C TRP A 126 -13.70 -6.46 16.06
N MET A 127 -14.92 -5.97 15.86
CA MET A 127 -15.17 -4.55 15.63
C MET A 127 -14.75 -3.72 16.85
N ALA A 128 -14.10 -2.58 16.62
CA ALA A 128 -13.67 -1.64 17.67
C ALA A 128 -14.84 -0.81 18.24
N THR A 129 -15.93 -1.50 18.57
CA THR A 129 -17.17 -0.92 19.07
C THR A 129 -17.34 -1.30 20.53
N GLN A 130 -17.55 -0.28 21.36
CA GLN A 130 -17.84 -0.49 22.77
C GLN A 130 -19.35 -0.59 22.97
N TYR A 131 -19.87 -1.81 22.85
CA TYR A 131 -21.29 -2.13 22.96
C TYR A 131 -21.87 -1.72 24.31
N CYS A 132 -23.15 -1.34 24.27
CA CYS A 132 -23.94 -0.97 25.44
C CYS A 132 -25.00 -2.04 25.72
N TRP A 133 -25.60 -2.62 24.67
CA TRP A 133 -26.63 -3.64 24.78
C TRP A 133 -26.38 -4.79 23.80
N VAL A 134 -26.88 -5.98 24.15
CA VAL A 134 -26.93 -7.11 23.21
C VAL A 134 -28.04 -6.88 22.20
N ASP A 135 -29.24 -6.49 22.65
CA ASP A 135 -30.47 -6.42 21.89
C ASP A 135 -31.03 -4.98 21.78
N LEU A 136 -31.77 -4.71 20.70
CA LEU A 136 -32.46 -3.45 20.42
C LEU A 136 -33.53 -3.12 21.45
N ASN A 137 -34.07 -4.13 22.15
CA ASN A 137 -35.01 -3.94 23.25
C ASN A 137 -34.31 -3.58 24.58
N GLN A 138 -32.98 -3.44 24.58
CA GLN A 138 -32.17 -3.00 25.73
C GLN A 138 -32.32 -3.90 26.97
N THR A 139 -32.65 -5.19 26.78
CA THR A 139 -32.86 -6.12 27.90
C THR A 139 -31.56 -6.58 28.53
N PHE A 140 -30.50 -6.74 27.73
CA PHE A 140 -29.20 -7.19 28.19
C PHE A 140 -28.17 -6.07 28.09
N GLU A 141 -27.87 -5.44 29.23
CA GLU A 141 -26.85 -4.41 29.35
C GLU A 141 -25.45 -5.03 29.49
N ILE A 142 -24.50 -4.60 28.65
CA ILE A 142 -23.14 -5.15 28.59
C ILE A 142 -22.05 -4.08 28.63
N ALA A 143 -22.38 -2.82 28.90
CA ALA A 143 -21.35 -1.80 29.06
C ALA A 143 -20.41 -2.14 30.23
N HIS A 144 -19.11 -1.92 30.04
CA HIS A 144 -18.07 -2.28 31.00
C HIS A 144 -18.19 -1.60 32.39
N SER A 145 -18.97 -0.52 32.52
CA SER A 145 -19.21 0.13 33.81
C SER A 145 -20.57 0.79 33.88
N THR A 146 -21.11 0.93 35.10
CA THR A 146 -22.38 1.63 35.34
C THR A 146 -22.36 3.06 34.79
N ALA A 147 -21.26 3.80 34.99
CA ALA A 147 -21.11 5.15 34.44
C ALA A 147 -21.16 5.18 32.89
N ARG A 148 -20.65 4.12 32.23
CA ARG A 148 -20.80 3.99 30.78
C ARG A 148 -22.23 3.63 30.40
N GLN A 149 -22.88 2.71 31.12
CA GLN A 149 -24.27 2.34 30.88
C GLN A 149 -25.22 3.55 30.97
N THR A 150 -25.07 4.39 32.00
CA THR A 150 -25.81 5.66 32.12
C THR A 150 -25.56 6.61 30.94
N ARG A 151 -24.31 6.68 30.46
CA ARG A 151 -23.99 7.45 29.26
C ARG A 151 -24.60 6.86 27.99
N CYS A 152 -24.64 5.53 27.87
CA CYS A 152 -25.29 4.85 26.75
C CYS A 152 -26.77 5.20 26.70
N ALA A 153 -27.47 5.05 27.81
CA ALA A 153 -28.90 5.38 27.91
C ALA A 153 -29.19 6.86 27.59
N SER A 154 -28.33 7.78 28.06
CA SER A 154 -28.56 9.22 27.86
C SER A 154 -28.13 9.78 26.51
N ARG A 155 -27.15 9.17 25.82
CA ARG A 155 -26.54 9.74 24.60
C ARG A 155 -26.56 8.83 23.38
N TYR A 156 -26.65 7.52 23.56
CA TYR A 156 -26.42 6.55 22.49
C TYR A 156 -27.58 5.58 22.25
N ALA A 157 -28.71 5.74 22.95
CA ALA A 157 -29.88 4.88 22.77
C ALA A 157 -30.46 4.88 21.35
N THR A 158 -30.19 5.92 20.55
CA THR A 158 -30.60 5.99 19.14
C THR A 158 -29.50 5.58 18.16
N ASN A 159 -28.31 5.22 18.66
CA ASN A 159 -27.18 4.81 17.83
C ASN A 159 -27.17 3.29 17.66
N GLY A 160 -27.57 2.79 16.49
CA GLY A 160 -27.57 1.36 16.18
C GLY A 160 -26.22 0.66 16.42
N ALA A 161 -25.10 1.36 16.27
CA ALA A 161 -23.77 0.77 16.43
C ALA A 161 -23.51 0.25 17.85
N VAL A 162 -24.16 0.78 18.89
CA VAL A 162 -23.91 0.32 20.27
C VAL A 162 -24.69 -0.95 20.65
N TYR A 163 -25.40 -1.55 19.70
CA TYR A 163 -26.20 -2.76 19.85
C TYR A 163 -25.56 -3.92 19.09
N MET A 164 -25.16 -4.98 19.80
CA MET A 164 -24.54 -6.17 19.18
C MET A 164 -25.47 -6.83 18.14
N GLU A 165 -26.78 -6.84 18.40
CA GLU A 165 -27.81 -7.38 17.50
C GLU A 165 -27.76 -6.75 16.10
N THR A 166 -27.43 -5.47 15.98
CA THR A 166 -27.37 -4.81 14.66
C THR A 166 -26.25 -5.35 13.79
N VAL A 167 -25.13 -5.74 14.39
CA VAL A 167 -24.01 -6.38 13.69
C VAL A 167 -24.40 -7.80 13.32
N LEU A 168 -24.87 -8.59 14.29
CA LEU A 168 -25.20 -10.01 14.12
C LEU A 168 -26.34 -10.25 13.12
N ARG A 169 -27.37 -9.39 13.08
CA ARG A 169 -28.46 -9.47 12.09
C ARG A 169 -28.01 -9.22 10.65
N ASN A 170 -26.84 -8.62 10.47
CA ASN A 170 -26.26 -8.37 9.15
C ASN A 170 -25.19 -9.39 8.77
N GLN A 171 -24.92 -10.43 9.56
CA GLN A 171 -23.93 -11.46 9.21
C GLN A 171 -24.53 -12.62 8.43
N ASP A 172 -23.70 -13.26 7.60
CA ASP A 172 -23.97 -14.63 7.14
C ASP A 172 -23.89 -15.57 8.35
N TRP A 173 -25.03 -16.19 8.69
CA TRP A 173 -25.14 -17.01 9.89
C TRP A 173 -24.33 -18.30 9.80
N ASP A 174 -24.18 -18.87 8.60
CA ASP A 174 -23.39 -20.08 8.40
C ASP A 174 -21.89 -19.76 8.54
N ASP A 175 -21.43 -18.63 7.99
CA ASP A 175 -20.05 -18.19 8.18
C ASP A 175 -19.76 -17.83 9.64
N PHE A 176 -20.69 -17.14 10.31
CA PHE A 176 -20.59 -16.87 11.73
C PHE A 176 -20.47 -18.15 12.56
N LEU A 177 -21.35 -19.14 12.32
CA LEU A 177 -21.33 -20.41 13.05
C LEU A 177 -20.08 -21.24 12.78
N ARG A 178 -19.48 -21.18 11.59
CA ARG A 178 -18.20 -21.85 11.33
C ARG A 178 -17.03 -21.27 12.14
N ASN A 179 -17.05 -19.96 12.38
CA ASN A 179 -15.98 -19.25 13.08
C ASN A 179 -16.16 -19.28 14.60
N TYR A 180 -17.37 -19.00 15.08
CA TYR A 180 -17.66 -18.83 16.50
C TYR A 180 -18.41 -20.00 17.13
N GLY A 181 -19.25 -20.68 16.35
CA GLY A 181 -20.04 -21.83 16.79
C GLY A 181 -19.44 -23.19 16.38
N GLY A 182 -20.22 -24.26 16.55
CA GLY A 182 -19.80 -25.60 16.15
C GLY A 182 -18.65 -26.19 17.00
N ALA A 183 -18.27 -27.43 16.70
CA ALA A 183 -17.31 -28.19 17.51
C ALA A 183 -15.90 -27.57 17.58
N SER A 184 -15.50 -26.81 16.56
CA SER A 184 -14.18 -26.20 16.43
C SER A 184 -14.20 -24.66 16.48
N GLY A 185 -15.34 -24.04 16.73
CA GLY A 185 -15.43 -22.58 16.78
C GLY A 185 -14.86 -21.98 18.06
N ILE A 186 -14.59 -20.67 18.00
CA ILE A 186 -13.95 -19.90 19.08
C ILE A 186 -14.67 -20.03 20.43
N PHE A 187 -16.00 -20.14 20.46
CA PHE A 187 -16.74 -20.27 21.72
C PHE A 187 -16.72 -21.69 22.31
N THR A 188 -16.31 -22.69 21.53
CA THR A 188 -16.32 -24.10 21.94
C THR A 188 -14.93 -24.59 22.34
N VAL A 189 -13.87 -23.97 21.82
CA VAL A 189 -12.48 -24.36 22.09
C VAL A 189 -11.92 -23.54 23.25
N ALA A 190 -11.53 -24.21 24.34
CA ALA A 190 -11.00 -23.55 25.53
C ALA A 190 -9.57 -23.02 25.39
N ILE A 191 -8.78 -23.57 24.46
CA ILE A 191 -7.39 -23.18 24.17
C ILE A 191 -7.21 -23.20 22.65
N GLN A 192 -7.02 -22.02 22.06
CA GLN A 192 -6.69 -21.89 20.65
C GLN A 192 -5.20 -22.22 20.47
N SER A 193 -4.89 -23.35 19.85
CA SER A 193 -3.52 -23.82 19.57
C SER A 193 -2.93 -23.16 18.33
#